data_AF-A0A8T5XJF7-F1
#
_entry.id   AF-A0A8T5XJF7-F1
#
_cell.length_a   1.000
_cell.length_b   1.000
_cell.length_c   1.000
_cell.angle_alpha   90.00
_cell.angle_beta   90.00
_cell.angle_gamma   90.00
#
_symmetry.space_group_name_H-M   'P 1'
#
loop_
_entity.id
_entity.type
_entity.pdbx_description
1 polymer ?
#
loop_
_entity_poly.entity_id
_entity_poly.type
_entity_poly.pdbx_seq_one_letter_code
_entity_poly.pdbx_strand_id
1 'polypeptide(L)' 'MNLKKLKSIRIEKDYTQKDLAKYIGMSSKTYNRKELGIVEFNRKEIQEIAKVLNLSIQMVNKIFFENDLPKV' A
#
# COMPACT_ATOMS: atom_id res chain seq x y z
N MET A 1 7.26 7.26 2.06
CA MET A 1 6.74 5.94 1.66
C MET A 1 7.76 5.18 0.82
N ASN A 2 7.96 3.89 1.10
CA ASN A 2 8.81 2.96 0.37
C ASN A 2 7.99 2.16 -0.67
N LEU A 3 7.69 2.81 -1.81
CA LEU A 3 6.81 2.25 -2.84
C LEU A 3 7.40 1.06 -3.59
N LYS A 4 8.74 0.97 -3.66
CA LYS A 4 9.42 -0.22 -4.20
C LYS A 4 9.10 -1.45 -3.36
N LYS A 5 9.12 -1.32 -2.04
CA LYS A 5 8.77 -2.41 -1.11
C LYS A 5 7.29 -2.79 -1.19
N LEU A 6 6.39 -1.81 -1.31
CA LEU A 6 4.97 -2.08 -1.55
C LEU A 6 4.78 -2.91 -2.82
N LYS A 7 5.44 -2.53 -3.92
CA LYS A 7 5.38 -3.25 -5.19
C LYS A 7 5.89 -4.69 -5.07
N SER A 8 7.03 -4.89 -4.42
CA SER A 8 7.58 -6.24 -4.20
C SER A 8 6.60 -7.13 -3.46
N ILE A 9 6.05 -6.68 -2.33
CA ILE A 9 5.12 -7.47 -1.53
C ILE A 9 3.82 -7.75 -2.30
N ARG A 10 3.30 -6.76 -3.04
CA ARG A 10 2.10 -6.96 -3.87
C ARG A 10 2.31 -8.09 -4.87
N ILE A 11 3.48 -8.14 -5.53
CA ILE A 11 3.82 -9.17 -6.49
C ILE A 11 4.07 -10.52 -5.81
N GLU A 12 4.77 -10.54 -4.66
CA GLU A 12 5.00 -11.77 -3.86
C GLU A 12 3.68 -12.40 -3.36
N LYS A 13 2.62 -11.60 -3.27
CA LYS A 13 1.27 -12.03 -2.89
C LYS A 13 0.37 -12.30 -4.11
N ASP A 14 0.93 -12.34 -5.32
CA ASP A 14 0.24 -12.59 -6.58
C ASP A 14 -0.90 -11.60 -6.92
N TYR A 15 -0.81 -10.36 -6.45
CA TYR A 15 -1.76 -9.31 -6.82
C TYR A 15 -1.21 -8.47 -7.98
N THR A 16 -2.00 -8.28 -9.03
CA THR A 16 -1.74 -7.18 -9.96
C THR A 16 -2.17 -5.84 -9.35
N GLN A 17 -1.78 -4.72 -9.97
CA GLN A 17 -2.29 -3.41 -9.58
C GLN A 17 -3.82 -3.33 -9.71
N LYS A 18 -4.39 -3.99 -10.72
CA LYS A 18 -5.84 -4.05 -10.94
C LYS A 18 -6.55 -4.83 -9.85
N ASP A 19 -5.97 -5.96 -9.42
CA ASP A 19 -6.56 -6.79 -8.37
C ASP A 19 -6.59 -6.03 -7.06
N LEU A 20 -5.44 -5.50 -6.62
CA LEU A 20 -5.39 -4.79 -5.35
C LEU A 20 -6.30 -3.55 -5.34
N ALA A 21 -6.35 -2.79 -6.45
CA ALA A 21 -7.28 -1.68 -6.60
C ALA A 21 -8.74 -2.11 -6.43
N LYS A 22 -9.13 -3.24 -7.03
CA LYS A 22 -10.47 -3.81 -6.89
C LYS A 22 -10.78 -4.18 -5.44
N TYR A 23 -9.84 -4.82 -4.73
CA TYR A 23 -10.02 -5.22 -3.33
C TYR A 23 -10.17 -4.03 -2.38
N ILE A 24 -9.47 -2.93 -2.61
CA ILE A 24 -9.55 -1.73 -1.76
C ILE A 24 -10.56 -0.68 -2.26
N GLY A 25 -11.36 -1.02 -3.27
CA GLY A 25 -12.46 -0.19 -3.75
C GLY A 25 -12.05 1.06 -4.53
N MET A 26 -10.99 0.98 -5.35
CA MET A 26 -10.56 2.09 -6.21
C MET A 26 -10.27 1.65 -7.66
N SER A 27 -10.16 2.63 -8.56
CA SER A 27 -9.77 2.35 -9.94
C SER A 27 -8.29 1.95 -10.05
N SER A 28 -7.96 1.07 -11.00
CA SER A 28 -6.57 0.69 -11.28
C SER A 28 -5.69 1.89 -11.62
N LYS A 29 -6.25 2.91 -12.30
CA LYS A 29 -5.55 4.17 -12.62
C LYS A 29 -5.20 4.95 -11.36
N THR A 30 -6.14 5.07 -10.43
CA THR A 30 -5.92 5.73 -9.14
C THR A 30 -4.83 5.01 -8.34
N TYR A 31 -4.94 3.69 -8.23
CA TYR A 31 -3.96 2.87 -7.52
C TYR A 31 -2.56 2.96 -8.16
N ASN A 32 -2.47 2.89 -9.49
CA ASN A 32 -1.21 3.04 -10.22
C ASN A 32 -0.53 4.39 -9.91
N ARG A 33 -1.27 5.50 -9.95
CA ARG A 33 -0.73 6.83 -9.60
C ARG A 33 -0.20 6.87 -8.16
N LYS A 34 -0.86 6.16 -7.24
CA LYS A 34 -0.41 6.07 -5.83
C LYS A 34 0.83 5.21 -5.66
N GLU A 35 0.89 4.05 -6.30
CA GLU A 35 2.07 3.17 -6.28
C GLU A 35 3.28 3.78 -7.04
N LEU A 36 3.04 4.74 -7.95
CA LEU A 36 4.08 5.58 -8.56
C LEU A 36 4.51 6.77 -7.69
N GLY A 37 3.78 7.07 -6.61
CA GLY A 37 4.08 8.19 -5.70
C GLY A 37 3.59 9.55 -6.20
N ILE A 38 2.76 9.57 -7.24
CA ILE A 38 2.14 10.80 -7.77
C ILE A 38 1.07 11.33 -6.81
N VAL A 39 0.40 10.42 -6.09
CA VAL A 39 -0.64 10.73 -5.11
C VAL A 39 -0.39 9.89 -3.87
N GLU A 40 -0.54 10.45 -2.68
CA GLU A 40 -0.35 9.69 -1.44
C GLU A 40 -1.51 8.73 -1.15
N PHE A 41 -1.21 7.66 -0.42
CA PHE A 41 -2.25 6.81 0.19
C PHE A 41 -2.78 7.49 1.46
N ASN A 42 -4.10 7.57 1.60
CA ASN A 42 -4.72 8.02 2.85
C ASN A 42 -4.75 6.88 3.89
N ARG A 43 -5.04 7.23 5.15
CA ARG A 43 -5.05 6.25 6.25
C ARG A 43 -6.00 5.06 6.02
N LYS A 44 -7.18 5.30 5.46
CA LYS A 44 -8.15 4.24 5.17
C LYS A 44 -7.62 3.28 4.10
N GLU A 45 -7.02 3.82 3.04
CA GLU A 45 -6.42 3.02 1.97
C GLU A 45 -5.24 2.19 2.51
N ILE A 46 -4.40 2.76 3.36
CA ILE A 46 -3.29 2.04 4.02
C ILE A 46 -3.82 0.87 4.86
N GLN A 47 -4.89 1.11 5.64
CA GLN A 47 -5.52 0.06 6.44
C GLN A 47 -6.07 -1.08 5.58
N GLU A 48 -6.75 -0.77 4.49
CA GLU A 48 -7.29 -1.80 3.58
C GLU A 48 -6.17 -2.56 2.85
N ILE A 49 -5.11 -1.88 2.39
CA ILE A 49 -3.94 -2.55 1.81
C ILE A 49 -3.28 -3.49 2.82
N ALA A 50 -3.13 -3.06 4.07
CA ALA A 50 -2.55 -3.87 5.13
C ALA A 50 -3.36 -5.15 5.38
N LYS A 51 -4.70 -5.06 5.36
CA LYS A 51 -5.58 -6.22 5.48
C LYS A 51 -5.44 -7.17 4.29
N VAL A 52 -5.56 -6.66 3.06
CA VAL A 52 -5.52 -7.48 1.84
C VAL A 52 -4.18 -8.19 1.67
N LEU A 53 -3.07 -7.51 1.94
CA LEU A 53 -1.73 -8.08 1.81
C LEU A 53 -1.25 -8.81 3.09
N ASN A 54 -2.09 -8.85 4.14
CA ASN A 54 -1.78 -9.41 5.46
C ASN A 54 -0.44 -8.89 6.03
N LEU A 55 -0.30 -7.57 6.09
CA LEU A 55 0.92 -6.90 6.55
C LEU A 55 0.93 -6.77 8.08
N SER A 56 2.08 -7.03 8.70
CA SER A 56 2.30 -6.67 10.10
C SER A 56 2.42 -5.16 10.28
N ILE A 57 2.20 -4.67 11.50
CA ILE A 57 2.37 -3.25 11.83
C ILE A 57 3.79 -2.74 11.49
N GLN A 58 4.81 -3.59 11.67
CA GLN A 58 6.19 -3.26 11.34
C GLN A 58 6.37 -3.08 9.82
N MET A 59 5.74 -3.94 9.01
CA MET A 59 5.75 -3.81 7.55
C MET A 59 5.00 -2.55 7.10
N VAL A 60 3.83 -2.27 7.68
CA VAL A 60 3.07 -1.04 7.40
C VAL A 60 3.93 0.18 7.70
N ASN A 61 4.59 0.23 8.86
CA ASN A 61 5.49 1.32 9.22
C ASN A 61 6.64 1.48 8.24
N LYS A 62 7.30 0.37 7.88
CA LYS A 62 8.40 0.38 6.91
C LYS A 62 7.98 0.85 5.52
N ILE A 63 6.75 0.54 5.09
CA ILE A 63 6.27 0.91 3.76
C ILE A 63 5.74 2.34 3.76
N PHE A 64 4.93 2.74 4.73
CA PHE A 64 4.18 3.98 4.65
C PHE A 64 4.77 5.10 5.51
N PHE A 65 5.49 4.77 6.59
CA PHE A 65 5.84 5.71 7.67
C PHE A 65 7.35 5.73 8.02
N GLU A 66 8.24 5.27 7.13
CA GLU A 66 9.68 5.03 7.42
C GLU A 66 10.43 6.24 8.05
N ASN A 67 9.88 7.47 8.01
CA ASN A 67 10.40 8.67 8.67
C ASN A 67 9.43 9.36 9.66
N ASP A 68 8.20 8.89 9.81
CA ASP A 68 7.14 9.49 10.63
C ASP A 68 6.37 8.38 11.38
N LEU A 69 7.08 7.66 12.24
CA LEU A 69 6.42 6.71 13.15
C LEU A 69 5.42 7.49 14.01
N PRO A 70 4.12 7.15 13.99
CA PRO A 70 3.21 7.64 15.01
C PRO A 70 3.77 7.21 16.36
N LYS A 71 4.13 8.18 17.20
CA LYS A 71 4.48 7.91 18.59
C LYS A 71 3.22 7.32 19.24
N VAL A 72 3.27 6.03 19.54
CA VAL A 72 2.32 5.35 20.43
C VAL A 72 2.49 5.86 21.84
#